data_AF-A0A6I1K414-F1
#
_entry.id   AF-A0A6I1K414-F1
#
_cell.length_a   1.000
_cell.length_b   1.000
_cell.length_c   1.000
_cell.angle_alpha   90.00
_cell.angle_beta   90.00
_cell.angle_gamma   90.00
#
_symmetry.space_group_name_H-M   'P 1'
#
loop_
_entity.id
_entity.type
_entity.pdbx_description
1 polymer ?
#
loop_
_entity_poly.entity_id
_entity_poly.type
_entity_poly.pdbx_seq_one_letter_code
_entity_poly.pdbx_strand_id
1 'polypeptide(L)'
;MKPPSRRRLLPSTLLGLRIFCALAMIGLPAGGARAAEPFWFNTLVAHWTDYGTPEYLDFIGEAKPQVAQVGFYGVTFYSVAHTKFGKGYPAHFPVEGTKECGEFFRKLNQGVHARGSKVVGHFNTTFILGDPDKRAGFFDWYHNGWDTKTFGPKPTTDPTQMLSVDASGKLITSSSYKIGGWPEYHGCLNNPLWRACLKAMMTDAIARGVDGLIANYYYRRDCMCAHCVGGFRAWLGTNYTAAQLKQQFAIADLKAHQFAEIPSWHNPKETSPYKLAALKWTQISLKAAFDDVFITHGRKLKPDLLVAQWNHLGGFNQINGDERCLLPGDVWGRDESYLWYSTGNAASQTDLANGDLGDGTLQLRYIRGAFGPKPFLLGKYEQTRTRATIAERKKSPGLRHYVVGLTQTRPERLPAGLACKAVAGGIPSVPSAHFSHSGFGLRMSAAGRTAGALVPLFAFMFCCQARSA
;
A
#
# COMPACT_ATOMS: atom_id res chain seq x y z
N MET A 1 -15.89 75.65 70.42
CA MET A 1 -17.01 74.97 71.09
C MET A 1 -16.75 73.46 71.06
N LYS A 2 -16.68 72.80 72.22
CA LYS A 2 -16.53 71.34 72.43
C LYS A 2 -17.88 70.62 72.16
N PRO A 3 -17.94 69.27 72.00
CA PRO A 3 -17.29 68.39 71.02
C PRO A 3 -18.34 67.44 70.35
N PRO A 4 -17.97 66.54 69.40
CA PRO A 4 -18.88 65.54 68.86
C PRO A 4 -18.91 64.26 69.73
N SER A 5 -20.10 63.68 69.97
CA SER A 5 -20.26 62.46 70.77
C SER A 5 -20.75 61.26 69.96
N ARG A 6 -19.82 60.31 69.80
CA ARG A 6 -19.88 58.84 69.64
C ARG A 6 -21.26 58.14 69.66
N ARG A 7 -21.42 57.20 68.72
CA ARG A 7 -21.62 55.73 68.90
C ARG A 7 -21.81 55.11 67.50
N ARG A 8 -21.50 53.86 67.18
CA ARG A 8 -20.56 52.81 67.64
C ARG A 8 -20.71 51.72 66.56
N LEU A 9 -19.59 51.13 66.15
CA LEU A 9 -19.50 49.96 65.25
C LEU A 9 -20.34 48.77 65.72
N LEU A 10 -20.85 47.97 64.78
CA LEU A 10 -20.40 46.58 64.58
C LEU A 10 -20.79 46.09 63.16
N PRO A 11 -20.08 45.08 62.62
CA PRO A 11 -19.81 45.00 61.20
C PRO A 11 -20.28 43.68 60.56
N SER A 12 -20.06 43.62 59.25
CA SER A 12 -19.59 42.44 58.52
C SER A 12 -20.59 41.32 58.21
N THR A 13 -20.74 41.15 56.89
CA THR A 13 -20.54 39.87 56.18
C THR A 13 -21.46 38.74 56.57
N LEU A 14 -22.48 38.46 55.75
CA LEU A 14 -22.95 37.09 55.47
C LEU A 14 -24.00 36.99 54.34
N LEU A 15 -24.04 37.93 53.39
CA LEU A 15 -25.06 37.89 52.32
C LEU A 15 -24.52 38.10 50.90
N GLY A 16 -23.23 37.82 50.68
CA GLY A 16 -22.57 37.97 49.37
C GLY A 16 -22.02 36.69 48.76
N LEU A 17 -22.27 35.51 49.35
CA LEU A 17 -21.60 34.25 48.97
C LEU A 17 -22.56 33.08 48.75
N ARG A 18 -23.75 33.33 48.19
CA ARG A 18 -24.67 32.25 47.75
C ARG A 18 -25.24 32.40 46.34
N ILE A 19 -24.90 33.46 45.60
CA ILE A 19 -25.36 33.65 44.20
C ILE A 19 -24.24 33.45 43.17
N PHE A 20 -22.98 33.29 43.60
CA PHE A 20 -21.88 32.96 42.68
C PHE A 20 -21.61 31.45 42.48
N CYS A 21 -22.25 30.57 43.24
CA CYS A 21 -22.10 29.11 43.05
C CYS A 21 -23.16 28.48 42.14
N ALA A 22 -24.19 29.22 41.72
CA ALA A 22 -25.25 28.69 40.86
C ALA A 22 -25.05 28.96 39.35
N LEU A 23 -24.06 29.77 38.96
CA LEU A 23 -23.74 30.10 37.57
C LEU A 23 -22.36 29.56 37.10
N ALA A 24 -21.70 28.75 37.92
CA ALA A 24 -20.42 28.08 37.59
C ALA A 24 -20.61 26.60 37.16
N MET A 25 -21.81 26.21 36.74
CA MET A 25 -22.16 24.85 36.30
C MET A 25 -22.52 24.77 34.80
N ILE A 26 -22.24 25.82 34.02
CA ILE A 26 -22.37 25.82 32.56
C ILE A 26 -20.96 25.98 31.97
N GLY A 27 -20.31 24.84 31.70
CA GLY A 27 -18.96 24.85 31.11
C GLY A 27 -18.07 23.67 31.47
N LEU A 28 -18.63 22.51 31.84
CA LEU A 28 -17.86 21.28 31.70
C LEU A 28 -17.74 21.01 30.19
N PRO A 29 -16.53 21.04 29.59
CA PRO A 29 -16.38 20.56 28.23
C PRO A 29 -16.91 19.14 28.23
N ALA A 30 -17.93 18.87 27.42
CA ALA A 30 -18.37 17.52 27.12
C ALA A 30 -17.11 16.70 26.91
N GLY A 31 -16.89 15.70 27.78
CA GLY A 31 -15.64 14.97 27.88
C GLY A 31 -15.20 14.61 26.47
N GLY A 32 -14.19 15.32 25.98
CA GLY A 32 -13.61 15.00 24.69
C GLY A 32 -13.19 13.57 24.82
N ALA A 33 -13.83 12.68 24.06
CA ALA A 33 -13.46 11.28 24.01
C ALA A 33 -11.95 11.28 23.82
N ARG A 34 -11.20 10.89 24.86
CA ARG A 34 -9.75 10.82 24.79
C ARG A 34 -9.49 9.94 23.58
N ALA A 35 -8.87 10.51 22.54
CA ALA A 35 -8.54 9.76 21.35
C ALA A 35 -7.88 8.47 21.82
N ALA A 36 -8.47 7.33 21.45
CA ALA A 36 -7.95 6.05 21.89
C ALA A 36 -6.46 6.00 21.60
N GLU A 37 -5.65 5.62 22.60
CA GLU A 37 -4.21 5.52 22.42
C GLU A 37 -3.93 4.66 21.18
N PRO A 38 -3.08 5.12 20.24
CA PRO A 38 -2.79 4.36 19.03
C PRO A 38 -2.37 2.94 19.36
N PHE A 39 -3.00 1.95 18.71
CA PHE A 39 -2.69 0.55 18.95
C PHE A 39 -1.22 0.25 18.62
N TRP A 40 -0.47 -0.13 19.64
CA TRP A 40 0.92 -0.52 19.52
C TRP A 40 1.07 -2.04 19.40
N PHE A 41 1.86 -2.50 18.44
CA PHE A 41 2.22 -3.92 18.33
C PHE A 41 3.72 -4.14 18.15
N ASN A 42 4.17 -5.26 18.70
CA ASN A 42 5.52 -5.76 18.68
C ASN A 42 5.61 -7.13 18.02
N THR A 43 4.53 -7.71 17.49
CA THR A 43 4.49 -8.96 16.71
C THR A 43 3.55 -8.89 15.53
N LEU A 44 4.10 -9.13 14.32
CA LEU A 44 3.32 -9.25 13.08
C LEU A 44 3.84 -10.42 12.25
N VAL A 45 2.93 -11.24 11.74
CA VAL A 45 3.20 -12.21 10.66
C VAL A 45 2.46 -11.78 9.41
N ALA A 46 3.10 -11.83 8.24
CA ALA A 46 2.48 -11.48 6.96
C ALA A 46 2.52 -12.68 6.02
N HIS A 47 1.35 -13.15 5.58
CA HIS A 47 1.21 -14.31 4.70
C HIS A 47 0.51 -13.94 3.40
N TRP A 48 1.21 -14.15 2.30
CA TRP A 48 0.68 -13.95 0.94
C TRP A 48 0.02 -15.21 0.38
N THR A 49 0.31 -16.38 0.94
CA THR A 49 -0.24 -17.68 0.52
C THR A 49 -0.39 -18.60 1.73
N ASP A 50 -0.92 -19.79 1.51
CA ASP A 50 -0.99 -20.93 2.43
C ASP A 50 -1.80 -20.70 3.71
N TYR A 51 -2.45 -19.53 3.82
CA TYR A 51 -3.45 -19.26 4.85
C TYR A 51 -4.75 -20.06 4.68
N GLY A 52 -4.86 -20.83 3.60
CA GLY A 52 -5.93 -21.78 3.33
C GLY A 52 -5.69 -23.18 3.89
N THR A 53 -4.49 -23.49 4.40
CA THR A 53 -4.20 -24.85 4.87
C THR A 53 -4.75 -25.08 6.29
N PRO A 54 -5.05 -26.34 6.67
CA PRO A 54 -5.57 -26.66 8.00
C PRO A 54 -4.65 -26.20 9.15
N GLU A 55 -3.33 -26.21 8.92
CA GLU A 55 -2.30 -25.94 9.93
C GLU A 55 -2.11 -24.44 10.19
N TYR A 56 -2.63 -23.56 9.33
CA TYR A 56 -2.39 -22.12 9.43
C TYR A 56 -2.82 -21.56 10.79
N LEU A 57 -4.00 -21.97 11.26
CA LEU A 57 -4.51 -21.50 12.54
C LEU A 57 -3.70 -22.06 13.71
N ASP A 58 -3.21 -23.29 13.63
CA ASP A 58 -2.33 -23.85 14.67
C ASP A 58 -1.01 -23.06 14.74
N PHE A 59 -0.43 -22.74 13.59
CA PHE A 59 0.71 -21.83 13.50
C PHE A 59 0.44 -20.48 14.16
N ILE A 60 -0.72 -19.84 13.92
CA ILE A 60 -1.08 -18.58 14.59
C ILE A 60 -1.16 -18.76 16.11
N GLY A 61 -1.71 -19.88 16.58
CA GLY A 61 -1.82 -20.21 18.01
C GLY A 61 -0.46 -20.43 18.68
N GLU A 62 0.50 -21.01 17.97
CA GLU A 62 1.87 -21.22 18.44
C GLU A 62 2.71 -19.94 18.38
N ALA A 63 2.68 -19.22 17.26
CA ALA A 63 3.46 -18.01 17.03
C ALA A 63 2.97 -16.80 17.84
N LYS A 64 1.68 -16.77 18.19
CA LYS A 64 1.01 -15.71 18.97
C LYS A 64 1.35 -14.29 18.52
N PRO A 65 1.19 -13.97 17.22
CA PRO A 65 1.42 -12.61 16.76
C PRO A 65 0.33 -11.67 17.32
N GLN A 66 0.66 -10.41 17.55
CA GLN A 66 -0.34 -9.39 17.89
C GLN A 66 -1.14 -8.97 16.66
N VAL A 67 -0.53 -9.05 15.47
CA VAL A 67 -1.15 -8.80 14.17
C VAL A 67 -0.85 -9.96 13.23
N ALA A 68 -1.88 -10.58 12.67
CA ALA A 68 -1.75 -11.49 11.54
C ALA A 68 -2.23 -10.74 10.30
N GLN A 69 -1.30 -10.48 9.40
CA GLN A 69 -1.62 -10.00 8.09
C GLN A 69 -1.86 -11.16 7.12
N VAL A 70 -3.07 -11.24 6.59
CA VAL A 70 -3.53 -12.39 5.82
C VAL A 70 -4.70 -12.04 4.90
N GLY A 71 -4.76 -12.73 3.77
CA GLY A 71 -5.86 -12.64 2.81
C GLY A 71 -5.79 -11.40 1.91
N PHE A 72 -6.27 -11.56 0.68
CA PHE A 72 -6.36 -10.48 -0.29
C PHE A 72 -7.77 -9.93 -0.39
N TYR A 73 -7.86 -8.62 -0.30
CA TYR A 73 -9.07 -7.81 -0.36
C TYR A 73 -8.91 -6.71 -1.42
N GLY A 74 -9.98 -5.94 -1.61
CA GLY A 74 -9.98 -4.86 -2.61
C GLY A 74 -9.99 -5.41 -4.02
N VAL A 75 -9.32 -4.70 -4.92
CA VAL A 75 -9.53 -4.84 -6.37
C VAL A 75 -9.19 -6.25 -6.86
N THR A 76 -8.10 -6.85 -6.38
CA THR A 76 -7.71 -8.20 -6.80
C THR A 76 -8.71 -9.26 -6.36
N PHE A 77 -9.29 -9.14 -5.16
CA PHE A 77 -10.36 -10.04 -4.72
C PHE A 77 -11.52 -10.04 -5.70
N TYR A 78 -12.04 -8.85 -6.02
CA TYR A 78 -13.15 -8.74 -6.95
C TYR A 78 -12.77 -8.97 -8.41
N SER A 79 -11.48 -8.89 -8.74
CA SER A 79 -10.99 -9.21 -10.09
C SER A 79 -10.97 -10.71 -10.37
N VAL A 80 -10.59 -11.54 -9.40
CA VAL A 80 -10.29 -12.95 -9.69
C VAL A 80 -10.88 -13.98 -8.73
N ALA A 81 -11.47 -13.60 -7.58
CA ALA A 81 -12.02 -14.58 -6.64
C ALA A 81 -13.14 -15.44 -7.28
N HIS A 82 -13.95 -14.86 -8.18
CA HIS A 82 -14.99 -15.56 -8.93
C HIS A 82 -14.49 -16.35 -10.14
N THR A 83 -13.18 -16.56 -10.27
CA THR A 83 -12.57 -17.20 -11.44
C THR A 83 -11.60 -18.29 -11.01
N LYS A 84 -11.40 -19.29 -11.86
CA LYS A 84 -10.36 -20.31 -11.68
C LYS A 84 -8.94 -19.75 -11.52
N PHE A 85 -8.69 -18.52 -11.95
CA PHE A 85 -7.37 -17.88 -11.87
C PHE A 85 -7.04 -17.37 -10.46
N GLY A 86 -8.04 -17.26 -9.57
CA GLY A 86 -7.84 -16.77 -8.21
C GLY A 86 -6.89 -17.62 -7.35
N LYS A 87 -6.70 -18.90 -7.68
CA LYS A 87 -5.80 -19.83 -6.96
C LYS A 87 -4.31 -19.52 -7.17
N GLY A 88 -3.97 -18.75 -8.20
CA GLY A 88 -2.59 -18.41 -8.54
C GLY A 88 -2.07 -17.19 -7.79
N TYR A 89 -0.77 -16.92 -7.99
CA TYR A 89 -0.15 -15.67 -7.56
C TYR A 89 -0.81 -14.46 -8.23
N PRO A 90 -1.00 -13.31 -7.55
CA PRO A 90 -0.56 -13.03 -6.17
C PRO A 90 -1.56 -13.45 -5.09
N ALA A 91 -2.80 -13.79 -5.45
CA ALA A 91 -3.90 -13.85 -4.49
C ALA A 91 -3.97 -15.14 -3.69
N HIS A 92 -3.69 -16.28 -4.33
CA HIS A 92 -3.74 -17.61 -3.71
C HIS A 92 -5.07 -17.89 -2.99
N PHE A 93 -6.20 -17.53 -3.62
CA PHE A 93 -7.50 -17.72 -3.02
C PHE A 93 -7.80 -19.20 -2.78
N PRO A 94 -8.20 -19.59 -1.55
CA PRO A 94 -8.41 -20.99 -1.19
C PRO A 94 -9.69 -21.57 -1.78
N VAL A 95 -10.66 -20.71 -2.11
CA VAL A 95 -11.97 -21.09 -2.63
C VAL A 95 -12.33 -20.18 -3.81
N GLU A 96 -12.93 -20.76 -4.85
CA GLU A 96 -13.47 -20.03 -6.00
C GLU A 96 -14.90 -19.57 -5.71
N GLY A 97 -15.23 -18.35 -6.14
CA GLY A 97 -16.49 -17.66 -5.87
C GLY A 97 -16.30 -16.46 -4.94
N THR A 98 -16.79 -15.28 -5.33
CA THR A 98 -16.68 -14.05 -4.52
C THR A 98 -17.36 -14.22 -3.16
N LYS A 99 -18.54 -14.85 -3.13
CA LYS A 99 -19.28 -15.06 -1.89
C LYS A 99 -18.58 -16.12 -1.02
N GLU A 100 -18.25 -17.25 -1.61
CA GLU A 100 -17.66 -18.43 -0.98
C GLU A 100 -16.28 -18.10 -0.38
N CYS A 101 -15.41 -17.47 -1.16
CA CYS A 101 -14.10 -17.00 -0.69
C CYS A 101 -14.25 -15.92 0.38
N GLY A 102 -15.25 -15.05 0.24
CA GLY A 102 -15.57 -14.05 1.24
C GLY A 102 -16.06 -14.63 2.57
N GLU A 103 -16.84 -15.71 2.55
CA GLU A 103 -17.26 -16.47 3.74
C GLU A 103 -16.07 -17.20 4.38
N PHE A 104 -15.19 -17.76 3.55
CA PHE A 104 -13.94 -18.35 4.01
C PHE A 104 -13.12 -17.32 4.80
N PHE A 105 -12.91 -16.11 4.26
CA PHE A 105 -12.17 -15.06 4.96
C PHE A 105 -12.83 -14.65 6.27
N ARG A 106 -14.17 -14.57 6.34
CA ARG A 106 -14.85 -14.27 7.61
C ARG A 106 -14.54 -15.32 8.68
N LYS A 107 -14.60 -16.61 8.33
CA LYS A 107 -14.28 -17.71 9.25
C LYS A 107 -12.80 -17.71 9.64
N LEU A 108 -11.90 -17.46 8.69
CA LEU A 108 -10.47 -17.34 8.96
C LEU A 108 -10.20 -16.21 9.97
N ASN A 109 -10.77 -15.03 9.73
CA ASN A 109 -10.59 -13.87 10.60
C ASN A 109 -11.07 -14.17 12.03
N GLN A 110 -12.24 -14.80 12.18
CA GLN A 110 -12.74 -15.27 13.48
C GLN A 110 -11.77 -16.26 14.15
N GLY A 111 -11.21 -17.20 13.39
CA GLY A 111 -10.25 -18.18 13.91
C GLY A 111 -8.93 -17.55 14.39
N VAL A 112 -8.48 -16.50 13.70
CA VAL A 112 -7.31 -15.69 14.09
C VAL A 112 -7.62 -14.86 15.35
N HIS A 113 -8.79 -14.21 15.41
CA HIS A 113 -9.23 -13.47 16.58
C HIS A 113 -9.35 -14.36 17.83
N ALA A 114 -9.87 -15.57 17.68
CA ALA A 114 -9.98 -16.55 18.78
C ALA A 114 -8.61 -16.94 19.37
N ARG A 115 -7.52 -16.68 18.64
CA ARG A 115 -6.13 -16.92 19.06
C ARG A 115 -5.44 -15.65 19.59
N GLY A 116 -6.17 -14.54 19.70
CA GLY A 116 -5.71 -13.29 20.32
C GLY A 116 -4.97 -12.33 19.38
N SER A 117 -4.96 -12.58 18.07
CA SER A 117 -4.32 -11.72 17.07
C SER A 117 -5.34 -10.80 16.39
N LYS A 118 -4.96 -9.54 16.10
CA LYS A 118 -5.69 -8.68 15.16
C LYS A 118 -5.47 -9.12 13.72
N VAL A 119 -6.44 -8.90 12.84
CA VAL A 119 -6.34 -9.25 11.41
C VAL A 119 -6.08 -8.01 10.56
N VAL A 120 -5.05 -8.04 9.71
CA VAL A 120 -4.85 -7.01 8.66
C VAL A 120 -4.93 -7.65 7.27
N GLY A 121 -5.75 -7.10 6.38
CA GLY A 121 -5.87 -7.59 5.01
C GLY A 121 -4.88 -6.95 4.04
N HIS A 122 -4.39 -7.70 3.05
CA HIS A 122 -3.73 -7.15 1.87
C HIS A 122 -4.78 -6.49 0.97
N PHE A 123 -4.81 -5.16 0.88
CA PHE A 123 -5.83 -4.43 0.12
C PHE A 123 -5.24 -3.84 -1.16
N ASN A 124 -5.43 -4.54 -2.29
CA ASN A 124 -4.92 -4.06 -3.57
C ASN A 124 -5.79 -2.91 -4.09
N THR A 125 -5.18 -1.76 -4.41
CA THR A 125 -5.92 -0.51 -4.64
C THR A 125 -5.99 -0.03 -6.08
N THR A 126 -5.04 -0.42 -6.95
CA THR A 126 -5.02 0.11 -8.33
C THR A 126 -4.95 -0.98 -9.37
N PHE A 127 -4.28 -2.09 -9.07
CA PHE A 127 -3.98 -3.16 -10.01
C PHE A 127 -5.22 -4.02 -10.32
N ILE A 128 -5.74 -3.89 -11.54
CA ILE A 128 -6.95 -4.55 -12.03
C ILE A 128 -6.56 -5.69 -12.96
N LEU A 129 -7.14 -6.87 -12.72
CA LEU A 129 -7.04 -8.03 -13.59
C LEU A 129 -8.37 -8.20 -14.33
N GLY A 130 -8.34 -8.15 -15.65
CA GLY A 130 -9.55 -8.29 -16.46
C GLY A 130 -9.42 -7.66 -17.82
N ASP A 131 -10.42 -7.87 -18.67
CA ASP A 131 -10.47 -7.36 -20.03
C ASP A 131 -11.85 -6.70 -20.24
N PRO A 132 -11.94 -5.39 -20.50
CA PRO A 132 -13.22 -4.70 -20.68
C PRO A 132 -13.92 -5.15 -21.96
N ASP A 133 -13.18 -5.45 -23.02
CA ASP A 133 -13.74 -5.86 -24.31
C ASP A 133 -14.34 -7.26 -24.22
N LYS A 134 -13.66 -8.15 -23.48
CA LYS A 134 -14.16 -9.51 -23.23
C LYS A 134 -15.12 -9.61 -22.05
N ARG A 135 -15.36 -8.50 -21.33
CA ARG A 135 -16.06 -8.47 -20.03
C ARG A 135 -15.58 -9.59 -19.12
N ALA A 136 -14.30 -9.56 -18.77
CA ALA A 136 -13.65 -10.59 -17.97
C ALA A 136 -13.02 -10.00 -16.69
N GLY A 137 -12.87 -10.85 -15.67
CA GLY A 137 -12.25 -10.49 -14.38
C GLY A 137 -13.01 -9.37 -13.68
N PHE A 138 -12.32 -8.29 -13.31
CA PHE A 138 -12.96 -7.14 -12.66
C PHE A 138 -14.15 -6.57 -13.43
N PHE A 139 -14.08 -6.53 -14.77
CA PHE A 139 -15.13 -5.95 -15.58
C PHE A 139 -16.40 -6.82 -15.57
N ASP A 140 -16.25 -8.15 -15.62
CA ASP A 140 -17.37 -9.08 -15.43
C ASP A 140 -18.01 -8.88 -14.05
N TRP A 141 -17.20 -8.91 -13.00
CA TRP A 141 -17.68 -8.71 -11.64
C TRP A 141 -18.36 -7.36 -11.45
N TYR A 142 -17.81 -6.29 -12.00
CA TYR A 142 -18.40 -4.96 -11.88
C TYR A 142 -19.80 -4.91 -12.52
N HIS A 143 -20.00 -5.62 -13.63
CA HIS A 143 -21.31 -5.68 -14.28
C HIS A 143 -22.28 -6.62 -13.58
N ASN A 144 -21.84 -7.85 -13.28
CA ASN A 144 -22.70 -8.96 -12.90
C ASN A 144 -22.63 -9.32 -11.40
N GLY A 145 -21.52 -9.03 -10.74
CA GLY A 145 -21.25 -9.37 -9.33
C GLY A 145 -21.40 -8.21 -8.34
N TRP A 146 -21.58 -6.97 -8.80
CA TRP A 146 -21.80 -5.82 -7.93
C TRP A 146 -23.21 -5.83 -7.33
N ASP A 147 -23.30 -6.18 -6.06
CA ASP A 147 -24.52 -6.11 -5.27
C ASP A 147 -24.72 -4.72 -4.65
N THR A 148 -25.78 -4.02 -5.05
CA THR A 148 -26.08 -2.67 -4.55
C THR A 148 -26.47 -2.63 -3.08
N LYS A 149 -26.91 -3.75 -2.49
CA LYS A 149 -27.15 -3.83 -1.04
C LYS A 149 -25.84 -3.81 -0.25
N THR A 150 -24.81 -4.46 -0.78
CA THR A 150 -23.48 -4.54 -0.15
C THR A 150 -22.63 -3.31 -0.44
N PHE A 151 -22.59 -2.87 -1.70
CA PHE A 151 -21.64 -1.85 -2.16
C PHE A 151 -22.25 -0.46 -2.38
N GLY A 152 -23.58 -0.34 -2.26
CA GLY A 152 -24.29 0.85 -2.70
C GLY A 152 -24.37 0.97 -4.23
N PRO A 153 -24.80 2.13 -4.75
CA PRO A 153 -24.88 2.33 -6.19
C PRO A 153 -23.50 2.24 -6.84
N LYS A 154 -23.47 1.70 -8.07
CA LYS A 154 -22.25 1.71 -8.89
C LYS A 154 -21.80 3.16 -9.11
N PRO A 155 -20.48 3.46 -8.98
CA PRO A 155 -19.98 4.81 -9.24
C PRO A 155 -20.27 5.31 -10.65
N THR A 156 -20.26 4.41 -11.64
CA THR A 156 -20.54 4.72 -13.05
C THR A 156 -21.10 3.49 -13.78
N THR A 157 -21.77 3.69 -14.91
CA THR A 157 -22.22 2.60 -15.79
C THR A 157 -21.07 1.96 -16.57
N ASP A 158 -20.05 2.75 -16.93
CA ASP A 158 -18.86 2.30 -17.65
C ASP A 158 -17.63 2.33 -16.73
N PRO A 159 -17.16 1.16 -16.26
CA PRO A 159 -16.03 1.08 -15.34
C PRO A 159 -14.71 1.61 -15.92
N THR A 160 -14.57 1.74 -17.25
CA THR A 160 -13.34 2.27 -17.86
C THR A 160 -13.12 3.75 -17.54
N GLN A 161 -14.19 4.50 -17.23
CA GLN A 161 -14.12 5.91 -16.85
C GLN A 161 -13.38 6.14 -15.52
N MET A 162 -13.18 5.10 -14.72
CA MET A 162 -12.47 5.17 -13.43
C MET A 162 -10.96 4.98 -13.56
N LEU A 163 -10.49 4.59 -14.75
CA LEU A 163 -9.14 4.05 -14.97
C LEU A 163 -8.14 5.13 -15.38
N SER A 164 -6.87 4.74 -15.36
CA SER A 164 -5.76 5.58 -15.77
C SER A 164 -5.65 5.62 -17.28
N VAL A 165 -5.46 6.83 -17.82
CA VAL A 165 -5.29 7.07 -19.26
C VAL A 165 -3.99 7.83 -19.52
N ASP A 166 -3.42 7.64 -20.71
CA ASP A 166 -2.28 8.41 -21.20
C ASP A 166 -2.72 9.78 -21.74
N ALA A 167 -1.76 10.57 -22.24
CA ALA A 167 -2.02 11.92 -22.77
C ALA A 167 -2.94 11.93 -24.01
N SER A 168 -3.11 10.79 -24.70
CA SER A 168 -4.04 10.64 -25.82
C SER A 168 -5.46 10.24 -25.36
N GLY A 169 -5.65 9.97 -24.07
CA GLY A 169 -6.90 9.50 -23.50
C GLY A 169 -7.09 7.98 -23.58
N LYS A 170 -6.07 7.23 -24.03
CA LYS A 170 -6.12 5.77 -24.09
C LYS A 170 -5.82 5.16 -22.72
N LEU A 171 -6.50 4.06 -22.38
CA LEU A 171 -6.23 3.30 -21.17
C LEU A 171 -4.76 2.85 -21.09
N ILE A 172 -4.13 3.10 -19.95
CA ILE A 172 -2.78 2.62 -19.66
C ILE A 172 -2.86 1.16 -19.25
N THR A 173 -2.13 0.31 -19.97
CA THR A 173 -2.10 -1.14 -19.73
C THR A 173 -0.70 -1.68 -19.48
N SER A 174 -0.61 -2.79 -18.76
CA SER A 174 0.59 -3.65 -18.70
C SER A 174 0.25 -5.13 -18.94
N SER A 175 1.27 -5.97 -18.98
CA SER A 175 1.15 -7.41 -19.19
C SER A 175 2.17 -8.20 -18.35
N SER A 176 2.38 -7.76 -17.10
CA SER A 176 3.42 -8.29 -16.21
C SER A 176 3.10 -9.70 -15.70
N TYR A 177 1.87 -9.93 -15.25
CA TYR A 177 1.37 -11.18 -14.67
C TYR A 177 0.58 -12.04 -15.66
N LYS A 178 -0.07 -11.44 -16.67
CA LYS A 178 -0.83 -12.14 -17.73
C LYS A 178 -1.87 -13.15 -17.19
N ILE A 179 -2.44 -12.87 -16.02
CA ILE A 179 -3.43 -13.74 -15.39
C ILE A 179 -4.67 -13.81 -16.28
N GLY A 180 -5.10 -15.01 -16.62
CA GLY A 180 -6.19 -15.24 -17.56
C GLY A 180 -5.89 -14.84 -19.02
N GLY A 181 -4.64 -14.49 -19.34
CA GLY A 181 -4.27 -13.92 -20.63
C GLY A 181 -4.79 -12.49 -20.86
N TRP A 182 -5.19 -11.80 -19.78
CA TRP A 182 -5.77 -10.46 -19.86
C TRP A 182 -4.71 -9.36 -19.79
N PRO A 183 -4.99 -8.19 -20.40
CA PRO A 183 -4.26 -6.97 -20.07
C PRO A 183 -4.48 -6.58 -18.60
N GLU A 184 -3.55 -5.80 -18.08
CA GLU A 184 -3.66 -5.24 -16.73
C GLU A 184 -4.00 -3.77 -16.83
N TYR A 185 -4.98 -3.35 -16.04
CA TYR A 185 -5.40 -1.95 -15.97
C TYR A 185 -5.13 -1.36 -14.59
N HIS A 186 -5.20 -0.03 -14.51
CA HIS A 186 -4.93 0.68 -13.27
C HIS A 186 -6.03 1.68 -12.95
N GLY A 187 -6.70 1.51 -11.82
CA GLY A 187 -7.63 2.53 -11.33
C GLY A 187 -6.92 3.84 -10.95
N CYS A 188 -7.51 4.98 -11.30
CA CYS A 188 -6.90 6.28 -11.03
C CYS A 188 -7.22 6.75 -9.61
N LEU A 189 -6.21 6.80 -8.73
CA LEU A 189 -6.38 7.26 -7.34
C LEU A 189 -6.78 8.73 -7.20
N ASN A 190 -6.69 9.55 -8.27
CA ASN A 190 -7.22 10.92 -8.27
C ASN A 190 -8.65 11.01 -8.81
N ASN A 191 -9.19 9.92 -9.35
CA ASN A 191 -10.56 9.86 -9.83
C ASN A 191 -11.51 9.53 -8.66
N PRO A 192 -12.47 10.41 -8.32
CA PRO A 192 -13.40 10.18 -7.21
C PRO A 192 -14.28 8.94 -7.43
N LEU A 193 -14.59 8.57 -8.68
CA LEU A 193 -15.34 7.36 -8.99
C LEU A 193 -14.57 6.10 -8.59
N TRP A 194 -13.26 6.08 -8.86
CA TRP A 194 -12.40 5.00 -8.41
C TRP A 194 -12.31 4.94 -6.88
N ARG A 195 -12.17 6.10 -6.21
CA ARG A 195 -12.18 6.14 -4.74
C ARG A 195 -13.49 5.62 -4.15
N ALA A 196 -14.63 5.90 -4.79
CA ALA A 196 -15.92 5.35 -4.37
C ALA A 196 -15.95 3.82 -4.47
N CYS A 197 -15.38 3.26 -5.54
CA CYS A 197 -15.19 1.81 -5.69
C CYS A 197 -14.34 1.22 -4.54
N LEU A 198 -13.19 1.83 -4.23
CA LEU A 198 -12.32 1.38 -3.14
C LEU A 198 -13.00 1.48 -1.76
N LYS A 199 -13.75 2.55 -1.51
CA LYS A 199 -14.51 2.73 -0.26
C LYS A 199 -15.56 1.64 -0.07
N ALA A 200 -16.28 1.26 -1.13
CA ALA A 200 -17.26 0.18 -1.08
C ALA A 200 -16.59 -1.18 -0.77
N MET A 201 -15.48 -1.49 -1.44
CA MET A 201 -14.69 -2.69 -1.19
C MET A 201 -14.10 -2.73 0.23
N MET A 202 -13.69 -1.59 0.76
CA MET A 202 -13.19 -1.46 2.13
C MET A 202 -14.31 -1.72 3.15
N THR A 203 -15.51 -1.19 2.91
CA THR A 203 -16.68 -1.46 3.76
C THR A 203 -16.94 -2.96 3.86
N ASP A 204 -16.93 -3.68 2.72
CA ASP A 204 -17.11 -5.14 2.71
C ASP A 204 -15.96 -5.88 3.42
N ALA A 205 -14.70 -5.46 3.23
CA ALA A 205 -13.57 -6.04 3.95
C ALA A 205 -13.69 -5.89 5.47
N ILE A 206 -14.06 -4.70 5.96
CA ILE A 206 -14.31 -4.44 7.39
C ILE A 206 -15.47 -5.29 7.91
N ALA A 207 -16.55 -5.43 7.13
CA ALA A 207 -17.68 -6.30 7.48
C ALA A 207 -17.31 -7.79 7.56
N ARG A 208 -16.21 -8.21 6.91
CA ARG A 208 -15.63 -9.56 7.04
C ARG A 208 -14.73 -9.74 8.27
N GLY A 209 -14.57 -8.69 9.08
CA GLY A 209 -13.89 -8.77 10.37
C GLY A 209 -12.40 -8.46 10.33
N VAL A 210 -11.89 -7.73 9.33
CA VAL A 210 -10.53 -7.22 9.43
C VAL A 210 -10.43 -6.12 10.49
N ASP A 211 -9.32 -6.08 11.23
CA ASP A 211 -8.98 -4.97 12.12
C ASP A 211 -8.22 -3.86 11.41
N GLY A 212 -7.72 -4.13 10.21
CA GLY A 212 -6.97 -3.20 9.41
C GLY A 212 -6.78 -3.64 7.98
N LEU A 213 -6.25 -2.72 7.18
CA LEU A 213 -5.95 -2.94 5.78
C LEU A 213 -4.63 -2.25 5.45
N ILE A 214 -3.77 -2.97 4.73
CA ILE A 214 -2.62 -2.34 4.08
C ILE A 214 -2.94 -2.03 2.62
N ALA A 215 -2.66 -0.79 2.21
CA ALA A 215 -2.77 -0.38 0.83
C ALA A 215 -1.61 -0.97 0.01
N ASN A 216 -1.93 -1.96 -0.82
CA ASN A 216 -1.02 -2.64 -1.73
C ASN A 216 -1.13 -2.07 -3.15
N TYR A 217 -0.01 -2.05 -3.87
CA TYR A 217 0.09 -1.51 -5.23
C TYR A 217 -0.43 -0.07 -5.31
N TYR A 218 -0.03 0.74 -4.33
CA TYR A 218 -0.52 2.10 -4.12
C TYR A 218 0.30 3.15 -4.89
N TYR A 219 0.33 3.00 -6.22
CA TYR A 219 1.10 3.88 -7.10
C TYR A 219 0.24 4.48 -8.20
N ARG A 220 0.60 5.69 -8.64
CA ARG A 220 0.07 6.32 -9.85
C ARG A 220 0.87 5.82 -11.06
N ARG A 221 0.24 5.78 -12.24
CA ARG A 221 0.84 5.35 -13.52
C ARG A 221 0.79 6.47 -14.54
N ASP A 222 1.43 7.60 -14.26
CA ASP A 222 1.51 8.79 -15.13
C ASP A 222 0.17 9.27 -15.72
N CYS A 223 -0.93 8.95 -15.05
CA CYS A 223 -2.28 9.14 -15.56
C CYS A 223 -2.57 10.61 -15.93
N MET A 224 -3.08 10.84 -17.14
CA MET A 224 -3.40 12.16 -17.70
C MET A 224 -4.91 12.42 -17.79
N CYS A 225 -5.73 11.69 -17.00
CA CYS A 225 -7.17 11.97 -16.94
C CYS A 225 -7.45 13.39 -16.43
N ALA A 226 -8.67 13.89 -16.67
CA ALA A 226 -9.08 15.24 -16.30
C ALA A 226 -8.85 15.56 -14.81
N HIS A 227 -9.00 14.58 -13.91
CA HIS A 227 -8.73 14.76 -12.48
C HIS A 227 -7.24 14.95 -12.16
N CYS A 228 -6.35 14.20 -12.83
CA CYS A 228 -4.91 14.35 -12.65
C CYS A 228 -4.42 15.68 -13.24
N VAL A 229 -4.82 15.98 -14.48
CA VAL A 229 -4.43 17.23 -15.15
C VAL A 229 -4.96 18.45 -14.40
N GLY A 230 -6.24 18.43 -14.01
CA GLY A 230 -6.86 19.51 -13.24
C GLY A 230 -6.22 19.68 -11.86
N GLY A 231 -5.99 18.56 -11.15
CA GLY A 231 -5.36 18.58 -9.83
C GLY A 231 -3.92 19.10 -9.85
N PHE A 232 -3.12 18.70 -10.84
CA PHE A 232 -1.75 19.18 -10.99
C PHE A 232 -1.71 20.66 -11.38
N ARG A 233 -2.57 21.08 -12.31
CA ARG A 233 -2.71 22.49 -12.71
C ARG A 233 -3.08 23.37 -11.51
N ALA A 234 -4.06 22.97 -10.72
CA ALA A 234 -4.47 23.70 -9.53
C ALA A 234 -3.34 23.81 -8.49
N TRP A 235 -2.60 22.72 -8.29
CA TRP A 235 -1.45 22.71 -7.39
C TRP A 235 -0.33 23.62 -7.88
N LEU A 236 0.02 23.60 -9.17
CA LEU A 236 1.00 24.52 -9.76
C LEU A 236 0.58 25.98 -9.55
N GLY A 237 -0.69 26.33 -9.81
CA GLY A 237 -1.20 27.69 -9.63
C GLY A 237 -1.22 28.18 -8.18
N THR A 238 -1.23 27.26 -7.22
CA THR A 238 -1.15 27.58 -5.79
C THR A 238 0.29 27.75 -5.31
N ASN A 239 1.24 26.99 -5.87
CA ASN A 239 2.60 26.86 -5.34
C ASN A 239 3.66 27.65 -6.12
N TYR A 240 3.31 28.17 -7.30
CA TYR A 240 4.24 28.89 -8.17
C TYR A 240 3.59 30.13 -8.76
N THR A 241 4.36 31.21 -8.81
CA THR A 241 4.00 32.43 -9.55
C THR A 241 4.12 32.22 -11.05
N ALA A 242 3.43 33.05 -11.85
CA ALA A 242 3.53 33.00 -13.31
C ALA A 242 4.98 33.15 -13.82
N ALA A 243 5.79 33.99 -13.16
CA ALA A 243 7.20 34.15 -13.49
C ALA A 243 8.00 32.85 -13.25
N GLN A 244 7.78 32.18 -12.12
CA GLN A 244 8.43 30.89 -11.81
C GLN A 244 7.99 29.80 -12.77
N LEU A 245 6.70 29.71 -13.12
CA LEU A 245 6.18 28.75 -14.09
C LEU A 245 6.85 28.93 -15.46
N LYS A 246 6.99 30.17 -15.92
CA LYS A 246 7.66 30.48 -17.19
C LYS A 246 9.15 30.14 -17.13
N GLN A 247 9.85 30.55 -16.07
CA GLN A 247 11.30 30.40 -15.95
C GLN A 247 11.76 28.97 -15.65
N GLN A 248 11.05 28.25 -14.77
CA GLN A 248 11.47 26.94 -14.28
C GLN A 248 10.87 25.79 -15.08
N PHE A 249 9.67 25.97 -15.62
CA PHE A 249 8.90 24.88 -16.26
C PHE A 249 8.57 25.16 -17.74
N ALA A 250 8.97 26.31 -18.28
CA ALA A 250 8.59 26.75 -19.63
C ALA A 250 7.05 26.83 -19.84
N ILE A 251 6.31 27.13 -18.78
CA ILE A 251 4.84 27.30 -18.84
C ILE A 251 4.52 28.79 -18.89
N ALA A 252 4.17 29.29 -20.09
CA ALA A 252 3.84 30.71 -20.30
C ALA A 252 2.44 31.08 -19.78
N ASP A 253 1.44 30.23 -20.05
CA ASP A 253 0.07 30.37 -19.56
C ASP A 253 -0.39 29.06 -18.94
N LEU A 254 -0.49 29.02 -17.61
CA LEU A 254 -0.93 27.83 -16.90
C LEU A 254 -2.36 27.44 -17.23
N LYS A 255 -3.26 28.35 -17.64
CA LYS A 255 -4.65 27.97 -17.95
C LYS A 255 -4.73 27.23 -19.29
N ALA A 256 -4.00 27.71 -20.29
CA ALA A 256 -3.99 27.12 -21.64
C ALA A 256 -2.96 25.98 -21.83
N HIS A 257 -1.99 25.83 -20.93
CA HIS A 257 -0.91 24.86 -21.10
C HIS A 257 -1.40 23.41 -21.19
N GLN A 258 -0.98 22.69 -22.22
CA GLN A 258 -1.22 21.26 -22.37
C GLN A 258 0.00 20.49 -21.84
N PHE A 259 -0.20 19.68 -20.80
CA PHE A 259 0.86 18.87 -20.24
C PHE A 259 1.12 17.66 -21.15
N ALA A 260 2.36 17.47 -21.58
CA ALA A 260 2.77 16.26 -22.29
C ALA A 260 2.87 15.04 -21.35
N GLU A 261 3.29 15.28 -20.11
CA GLU A 261 3.45 14.26 -19.09
C GLU A 261 3.21 14.86 -17.69
N ILE A 262 2.79 14.02 -16.75
CA ILE A 262 2.85 14.30 -15.32
C ILE A 262 3.48 13.06 -14.68
N PRO A 263 4.82 12.99 -14.59
CA PRO A 263 5.49 11.79 -14.13
C PRO A 263 5.15 11.49 -12.66
N SER A 264 4.82 10.23 -12.41
CA SER A 264 4.72 9.61 -11.09
C SER A 264 6.05 9.04 -10.62
N TRP A 265 6.98 8.84 -11.56
CA TRP A 265 8.38 8.45 -11.39
C TRP A 265 9.20 8.94 -12.56
N HIS A 266 10.51 9.13 -12.35
CA HIS A 266 11.45 9.40 -13.44
C HIS A 266 12.84 8.90 -13.09
N ASN A 267 13.66 8.68 -14.12
CA ASN A 267 15.08 8.40 -13.94
C ASN A 267 15.76 9.62 -13.30
N PRO A 268 16.53 9.47 -12.20
CA PRO A 268 17.23 10.59 -11.57
C PRO A 268 18.09 11.42 -12.55
N LYS A 269 18.63 10.80 -13.61
CA LYS A 269 19.41 11.49 -14.66
C LYS A 269 18.59 12.46 -15.51
N GLU A 270 17.27 12.30 -15.54
CA GLU A 270 16.34 13.15 -16.28
C GLU A 270 15.65 14.19 -15.37
N THR A 271 16.14 14.33 -14.14
CA THR A 271 15.53 15.24 -13.17
C THR A 271 15.58 16.67 -13.67
N SER A 272 14.43 17.31 -13.68
CA SER A 272 14.26 18.74 -13.91
C SER A 272 13.39 19.34 -12.80
N PRO A 273 13.40 20.67 -12.62
CA PRO A 273 12.48 21.33 -11.69
C PRO A 273 11.01 20.91 -11.92
N TYR A 274 10.60 20.75 -13.19
CA TYR A 274 9.26 20.29 -13.54
C TYR A 274 8.99 18.85 -13.07
N LYS A 275 9.90 17.91 -13.36
CA LYS A 275 9.71 16.50 -12.96
C LYS A 275 9.67 16.34 -11.43
N LEU A 276 10.48 17.12 -10.69
CA LEU A 276 10.40 17.16 -9.23
C LEU A 276 9.07 17.70 -8.73
N ALA A 277 8.56 18.77 -9.34
CA ALA A 277 7.26 19.34 -8.99
C ALA A 277 6.12 18.35 -9.27
N ALA A 278 6.14 17.66 -10.41
CA ALA A 278 5.17 16.65 -10.78
C ALA A 278 5.21 15.40 -9.87
N LEU A 279 6.40 14.93 -9.50
CA LEU A 279 6.58 13.83 -8.56
C LEU A 279 6.08 14.20 -7.16
N LYS A 280 6.43 15.40 -6.68
CA LYS A 280 5.97 15.91 -5.38
C LYS A 280 4.45 16.00 -5.34
N TRP A 281 3.83 16.58 -6.36
CA TRP A 281 2.37 16.62 -6.47
C TRP A 281 1.78 15.21 -6.53
N THR A 282 2.37 14.29 -7.29
CA THR A 282 1.90 12.90 -7.36
C THR A 282 1.83 12.30 -5.96
N GLN A 283 2.91 12.38 -5.18
CA GLN A 283 2.94 11.78 -3.84
C GLN A 283 1.95 12.47 -2.88
N ILE A 284 1.83 13.80 -2.92
CA ILE A 284 0.82 14.54 -2.14
C ILE A 284 -0.61 14.10 -2.52
N SER A 285 -0.89 13.96 -3.82
CA SER A 285 -2.21 13.54 -4.31
C SER A 285 -2.54 12.10 -3.92
N LEU A 286 -1.54 11.21 -3.90
CA LEU A 286 -1.66 9.84 -3.40
C LEU A 286 -1.93 9.84 -1.89
N LYS A 287 -1.23 10.68 -1.10
CA LYS A 287 -1.53 10.82 0.33
C LYS A 287 -2.95 11.32 0.57
N ALA A 288 -3.43 12.27 -0.23
CA ALA A 288 -4.82 12.74 -0.14
C ALA A 288 -5.84 11.64 -0.49
N ALA A 289 -5.54 10.79 -1.47
CA ALA A 289 -6.36 9.62 -1.78
C ALA A 289 -6.35 8.60 -0.63
N PHE A 290 -5.20 8.43 0.04
CA PHE A 290 -5.07 7.52 1.17
C PHE A 290 -5.89 8.02 2.35
N ASP A 291 -5.82 9.33 2.63
CA ASP A 291 -6.57 9.98 3.70
C ASP A 291 -8.07 9.95 3.47
N ASP A 292 -8.53 10.08 2.22
CA ASP A 292 -9.94 9.97 1.87
C ASP A 292 -10.47 8.53 2.09
N VAL A 293 -9.75 7.53 1.60
CA VAL A 293 -10.23 6.13 1.61
C VAL A 293 -9.96 5.44 2.95
N PHE A 294 -8.72 5.44 3.45
CA PHE A 294 -8.31 4.65 4.60
C PHE A 294 -8.52 5.39 5.92
N ILE A 295 -8.20 6.68 5.98
CA ILE A 295 -8.34 7.45 7.22
C ILE A 295 -9.79 7.88 7.41
N THR A 296 -10.32 8.71 6.52
CA THR A 296 -11.63 9.35 6.67
C THR A 296 -12.76 8.32 6.58
N HIS A 297 -12.84 7.58 5.47
CA HIS A 297 -13.89 6.58 5.29
C HIS A 297 -13.66 5.36 6.18
N GLY A 298 -12.45 4.78 6.16
CA GLY A 298 -12.11 3.61 6.97
C GLY A 298 -12.34 3.81 8.47
N ARG A 299 -11.85 4.92 9.06
CA ARG A 299 -12.05 5.18 10.50
C ARG A 299 -13.42 5.68 10.86
N LYS A 300 -14.20 6.20 9.91
CA LYS A 300 -15.63 6.41 10.14
C LYS A 300 -16.36 5.08 10.38
N LEU A 301 -15.96 4.01 9.68
CA LEU A 301 -16.54 2.68 9.85
C LEU A 301 -15.99 1.95 11.07
N LYS A 302 -14.68 2.05 11.31
CA LYS A 302 -13.99 1.43 12.44
C LYS A 302 -12.95 2.40 13.01
N PRO A 303 -13.24 3.14 14.10
CA PRO A 303 -12.36 4.19 14.61
C PRO A 303 -10.92 3.74 14.92
N ASP A 304 -10.74 2.47 15.32
CA ASP A 304 -9.44 1.87 15.62
C ASP A 304 -8.82 1.10 14.43
N LEU A 305 -9.28 1.34 13.20
CA LEU A 305 -8.78 0.66 11.99
C LEU A 305 -7.26 0.85 11.85
N LEU A 306 -6.54 -0.27 11.79
CA LEU A 306 -5.12 -0.28 11.50
C LEU A 306 -4.92 -0.06 10.00
N VAL A 307 -4.14 0.97 9.66
CA VAL A 307 -3.92 1.37 8.27
C VAL A 307 -2.45 1.64 8.03
N ALA A 308 -1.96 1.14 6.91
CA ALA A 308 -0.60 1.30 6.43
C ALA A 308 -0.58 1.27 4.90
N GLN A 309 0.55 1.63 4.32
CA GLN A 309 0.84 1.44 2.92
C GLN A 309 2.05 0.51 2.75
N TRP A 310 1.98 -0.36 1.76
CA TRP A 310 3.11 -1.17 1.34
C TRP A 310 3.93 -0.40 0.31
N ASN A 311 5.19 -0.13 0.64
CA ASN A 311 6.14 0.65 -0.14
C ASN A 311 7.42 -0.13 -0.40
N HIS A 312 8.27 0.37 -1.27
CA HIS A 312 9.60 -0.13 -1.57
C HIS A 312 10.68 0.80 -1.01
N LEU A 313 11.68 0.18 -0.42
CA LEU A 313 12.91 0.85 -0.01
C LEU A 313 14.03 -0.19 -0.13
N GLY A 314 14.43 -0.44 -1.37
CA GLY A 314 15.46 -1.41 -1.75
C GLY A 314 16.86 -0.81 -1.62
N GLY A 315 17.59 -0.75 -2.73
CA GLY A 315 18.86 -0.04 -2.82
C GLY A 315 18.63 1.43 -2.47
N PHE A 316 19.21 1.89 -1.37
CA PHE A 316 18.98 3.23 -0.84
C PHE A 316 19.47 4.28 -1.85
N ASN A 317 18.56 4.80 -2.68
CA ASN A 317 18.87 5.63 -3.83
C ASN A 317 18.02 6.92 -3.82
N GLN A 318 18.34 7.84 -4.74
CA GLN A 318 17.65 9.13 -4.86
C GLN A 318 16.42 9.00 -5.75
N ILE A 319 15.31 9.66 -5.37
CA ILE A 319 14.10 9.89 -6.19
C ILE A 319 13.31 8.64 -6.56
N ASN A 320 13.94 7.55 -7.02
CA ASN A 320 13.32 6.37 -7.61
C ASN A 320 13.30 5.11 -6.70
N GLY A 321 13.61 5.23 -5.41
CA GLY A 321 13.67 4.10 -4.47
C GLY A 321 12.90 4.28 -3.18
N ASP A 322 12.10 5.33 -3.06
CA ASP A 322 11.10 5.50 -2.00
C ASP A 322 9.88 6.22 -2.57
N GLU A 323 8.70 5.59 -2.50
CA GLU A 323 7.43 6.15 -2.96
C GLU A 323 6.98 7.39 -2.19
N ARG A 324 7.77 7.80 -1.20
CA ARG A 324 7.53 8.96 -0.32
C ARG A 324 8.66 9.97 -0.33
N CYS A 325 9.63 9.84 -1.24
CA CYS A 325 10.87 10.61 -1.22
C CYS A 325 10.70 12.16 -1.27
N LEU A 326 9.57 12.66 -1.78
CA LEU A 326 9.24 14.09 -1.86
C LEU A 326 8.02 14.49 -1.02
N LEU A 327 7.46 13.58 -0.20
CA LEU A 327 6.39 13.93 0.73
C LEU A 327 6.91 14.91 1.79
N PRO A 328 6.22 16.03 2.01
CA PRO A 328 6.54 16.92 3.13
C PRO A 328 6.48 16.19 4.48
N GLY A 329 7.37 16.56 5.40
CA GLY A 329 7.51 15.86 6.69
C GLY A 329 6.25 15.86 7.55
N ASP A 330 5.39 16.87 7.44
CA ASP A 330 4.13 17.00 8.19
C ASP A 330 3.02 16.06 7.68
N VAL A 331 3.14 15.56 6.44
CA VAL A 331 2.24 14.55 5.87
C VAL A 331 2.86 13.16 5.82
N TRP A 332 4.18 13.06 5.99
CA TRP A 332 4.93 11.81 5.94
C TRP A 332 4.48 10.87 7.07
N GLY A 333 3.71 9.81 6.75
CA GLY A 333 3.21 8.89 7.77
C GLY A 333 2.10 9.45 8.68
N ARG A 334 1.54 10.63 8.36
CA ARG A 334 0.47 11.23 9.16
C ARG A 334 -0.77 10.33 9.15
N ASP A 335 -1.33 10.11 10.34
CA ASP A 335 -2.50 9.26 10.62
C ASP A 335 -2.36 7.76 10.31
N GLU A 336 -1.30 7.33 9.63
CA GLU A 336 -0.97 5.91 9.48
C GLU A 336 -0.66 5.28 10.84
N SER A 337 -1.12 4.03 11.02
CA SER A 337 -0.95 3.25 12.26
C SER A 337 0.45 2.63 12.33
N TYR A 338 0.97 2.21 11.18
CA TYR A 338 2.31 1.70 11.01
C TYR A 338 2.78 1.89 9.56
N LEU A 339 4.06 1.63 9.29
CA LEU A 339 4.59 1.57 7.92
C LEU A 339 5.02 0.17 7.55
N TRP A 340 4.96 -0.16 6.27
CA TRP A 340 5.57 -1.38 5.76
C TRP A 340 6.31 -1.11 4.47
N TYR A 341 7.63 -1.23 4.56
CA TYR A 341 8.54 -1.18 3.43
C TYR A 341 9.03 -2.58 3.06
N SER A 342 9.18 -2.86 1.77
CA SER A 342 9.87 -4.03 1.25
C SER A 342 11.21 -3.61 0.67
N THR A 343 12.28 -4.34 0.98
CA THR A 343 13.56 -4.17 0.30
C THR A 343 13.58 -4.77 -1.11
N GLY A 344 12.53 -5.50 -1.48
CA GLY A 344 12.58 -6.40 -2.62
C GLY A 344 13.76 -7.37 -2.50
N ASN A 345 14.38 -7.69 -3.64
CA ASN A 345 15.58 -8.54 -3.69
C ASN A 345 16.88 -7.81 -3.28
N ALA A 346 16.86 -6.49 -3.08
CA ALA A 346 18.08 -5.71 -2.82
C ALA A 346 18.75 -6.03 -1.47
N ALA A 347 18.06 -6.75 -0.58
CA ALA A 347 18.62 -7.17 0.70
C ALA A 347 18.52 -8.69 0.95
N SER A 348 18.29 -9.48 -0.10
CA SER A 348 18.27 -10.95 -0.01
C SER A 348 19.68 -11.57 -0.06
N GLN A 349 20.66 -10.82 -0.56
CA GLN A 349 22.04 -11.25 -0.73
C GLN A 349 23.02 -10.09 -0.51
N THR A 350 24.29 -10.40 -0.25
CA THR A 350 25.38 -9.42 -0.24
C THR A 350 26.02 -9.41 -1.63
N ASP A 351 26.03 -8.26 -2.29
CA ASP A 351 26.73 -7.98 -3.54
C ASP A 351 27.51 -6.66 -3.41
N LEU A 352 28.74 -6.77 -2.88
CA LEU A 352 29.58 -5.61 -2.58
C LEU A 352 29.98 -4.82 -3.83
N ALA A 353 30.05 -5.47 -5.00
CA ALA A 353 30.41 -4.80 -6.25
C ALA A 353 29.32 -3.80 -6.68
N ASN A 354 28.06 -4.14 -6.40
CA ASN A 354 26.91 -3.28 -6.65
C ASN A 354 26.51 -2.43 -5.42
N GLY A 355 27.25 -2.52 -4.32
CA GLY A 355 27.00 -1.77 -3.09
C GLY A 355 25.89 -2.36 -2.21
N ASP A 356 25.44 -3.57 -2.49
CA ASP A 356 24.41 -4.25 -1.72
C ASP A 356 25.05 -5.01 -0.54
N LEU A 357 24.95 -4.45 0.66
CA LEU A 357 25.49 -5.10 1.87
C LEU A 357 24.66 -6.34 2.29
N GLY A 358 23.46 -6.49 1.73
CA GLY A 358 22.50 -7.51 2.15
C GLY A 358 21.90 -7.24 3.54
N ASP A 359 22.20 -6.09 4.15
CA ASP A 359 21.62 -5.63 5.40
C ASP A 359 20.58 -4.51 5.16
N GLY A 360 19.67 -4.29 6.11
CA GLY A 360 18.60 -3.27 6.01
C GLY A 360 18.79 -2.10 6.95
N THR A 361 19.97 -1.98 7.58
CA THR A 361 20.17 -1.11 8.75
C THR A 361 19.95 0.36 8.42
N LEU A 362 20.40 0.81 7.25
CA LEU A 362 20.22 2.20 6.81
C LEU A 362 18.75 2.52 6.56
N GLN A 363 18.03 1.62 5.89
CA GLN A 363 16.60 1.71 5.61
C GLN A 363 15.82 1.80 6.94
N LEU A 364 16.17 0.97 7.91
CA LEU A 364 15.54 0.99 9.24
C LEU A 364 15.74 2.33 9.95
N ARG A 365 16.95 2.90 9.90
CA ARG A 365 17.24 4.22 10.50
C ARG A 365 16.51 5.34 9.78
N TYR A 366 16.45 5.30 8.46
CA TYR A 366 15.70 6.25 7.65
C TYR A 366 14.22 6.25 8.02
N ILE A 367 13.59 5.08 8.01
CA ILE A 367 12.16 4.94 8.37
C ILE A 367 11.95 5.43 9.81
N ARG A 368 12.83 5.07 10.75
CA ARG A 368 12.70 5.52 12.14
C ARG A 368 12.80 7.04 12.28
N GLY A 369 13.76 7.65 11.58
CA GLY A 369 13.96 9.10 11.59
C GLY A 369 12.77 9.86 10.99
N ALA A 370 12.20 9.34 9.90
CA ALA A 370 11.08 9.97 9.21
C ALA A 370 9.72 9.72 9.88
N PHE A 371 9.48 8.51 10.41
CA PHE A 371 8.17 8.14 10.99
C PHE A 371 8.01 8.50 12.47
N GLY A 372 9.11 8.72 13.17
CA GLY A 372 9.11 8.96 14.60
C GLY A 372 8.69 7.71 15.41
N PRO A 373 8.01 7.90 16.56
CA PRO A 373 7.85 6.86 17.58
C PRO A 373 6.70 5.88 17.30
N LYS A 374 6.45 5.47 16.05
CA LYS A 374 5.38 4.53 15.66
C LYS A 374 5.92 3.17 15.19
N PRO A 375 5.12 2.08 15.20
CA PRO A 375 5.54 0.78 14.68
C PRO A 375 5.82 0.83 13.18
N PHE A 376 6.83 0.11 12.70
CA PHE A 376 7.07 -0.06 11.27
C PHE A 376 7.65 -1.45 10.98
N LEU A 377 7.53 -1.86 9.73
CA LEU A 377 8.03 -3.12 9.19
C LEU A 377 8.95 -2.85 8.01
N LEU A 378 10.05 -3.60 7.99
CA LEU A 378 10.87 -3.78 6.81
C LEU A 378 10.83 -5.27 6.45
N GLY A 379 10.19 -5.58 5.32
CA GLY A 379 10.18 -6.91 4.74
C GLY A 379 11.45 -7.13 3.92
N LYS A 380 12.20 -8.18 4.26
CA LYS A 380 13.29 -8.67 3.44
C LYS A 380 12.97 -10.07 2.93
N TYR A 381 13.31 -10.32 1.67
CA TYR A 381 13.23 -11.66 1.09
C TYR A 381 14.50 -12.45 1.42
N GLU A 382 14.74 -12.66 2.71
CA GLU A 382 15.92 -13.38 3.23
C GLU A 382 15.51 -14.80 3.68
N GLN A 383 16.21 -15.83 3.20
CA GLN A 383 15.90 -17.24 3.48
C GLN A 383 16.97 -17.95 4.32
N THR A 384 18.17 -17.38 4.43
CA THR A 384 19.36 -18.05 4.96
C THR A 384 19.88 -17.38 6.23
N ARG A 385 19.86 -16.03 6.29
CA ARG A 385 20.44 -15.21 7.35
C ARG A 385 19.39 -14.71 8.35
N THR A 386 18.35 -15.51 8.62
CA THR A 386 17.23 -15.15 9.49
C THR A 386 17.67 -14.61 10.86
N ARG A 387 18.69 -15.21 11.49
CA ARG A 387 19.21 -14.73 12.79
C ARG A 387 19.86 -13.34 12.69
N ALA A 388 20.61 -13.07 11.63
CA ALA A 388 21.25 -11.77 11.40
C ALA A 388 20.19 -10.69 11.15
N THR A 389 19.22 -11.01 10.30
CA THR A 389 18.00 -10.22 10.05
C THR A 389 17.27 -9.85 11.36
N ILE A 390 17.04 -10.82 12.27
CA ILE A 390 16.42 -10.56 13.58
C ILE A 390 17.35 -9.72 14.49
N ALA A 391 18.67 -9.81 14.32
CA ALA A 391 19.63 -9.03 15.10
C ALA A 391 19.71 -7.57 14.63
N GLU A 392 19.72 -7.30 13.32
CA GLU A 392 19.60 -5.95 12.73
C GLU A 392 18.39 -5.22 13.31
N ARG A 393 17.29 -5.99 13.46
CA ARG A 393 16.06 -5.52 14.06
C ARG A 393 16.27 -5.04 15.51
N LYS A 394 16.85 -5.91 16.35
CA LYS A 394 17.05 -5.64 17.79
C LYS A 394 17.97 -4.44 18.05
N LYS A 395 18.92 -4.15 17.16
CA LYS A 395 19.86 -3.03 17.28
C LYS A 395 19.30 -1.68 16.83
N SER A 396 18.07 -1.64 16.30
CA SER A 396 17.41 -0.42 15.82
C SER A 396 16.28 -0.03 16.80
N PRO A 397 16.47 1.00 17.67
CA PRO A 397 15.47 1.37 18.68
C PRO A 397 14.12 1.75 18.03
N GLY A 398 13.03 1.10 18.44
CA GLY A 398 11.67 1.34 17.95
C GLY A 398 11.15 0.34 16.92
N LEU A 399 12.00 -0.57 16.44
CA LEU A 399 11.66 -1.63 15.51
C LEU A 399 11.54 -2.97 16.26
N ARG A 400 10.40 -3.65 16.17
CA ARG A 400 10.26 -4.98 16.76
C ARG A 400 9.77 -6.08 15.84
N HIS A 401 9.42 -5.86 14.55
CA HIS A 401 9.24 -6.97 13.57
C HIS A 401 9.99 -6.85 12.26
N TYR A 402 10.32 -8.03 11.76
CA TYR A 402 10.96 -8.29 10.49
C TYR A 402 10.19 -9.43 9.84
N VAL A 403 9.66 -9.21 8.64
CA VAL A 403 9.11 -10.32 7.86
C VAL A 403 10.32 -11.02 7.24
N VAL A 404 10.65 -12.19 7.78
CA VAL A 404 11.38 -13.21 7.02
C VAL A 404 10.31 -13.81 6.12
N GLY A 405 10.35 -13.50 4.83
CA GLY A 405 9.44 -14.14 3.88
C GLY A 405 9.83 -15.61 3.75
N LEU A 406 9.46 -16.47 4.70
CA LEU A 406 9.60 -17.91 4.54
C LEU A 406 8.57 -18.35 3.50
N THR A 407 9.00 -18.51 2.26
CA THR A 407 8.29 -19.39 1.33
C THR A 407 8.62 -20.81 1.75
N GLN A 408 7.82 -21.37 2.66
CA GLN A 408 7.96 -22.77 3.05
C GLN A 408 7.43 -23.66 1.93
N THR A 409 8.34 -24.27 1.18
CA THR A 409 8.00 -25.48 0.42
C THR A 409 7.77 -26.62 1.40
N ARG A 410 6.52 -27.11 1.46
CA ARG A 410 5.93 -28.31 2.10
C ARG A 410 6.66 -28.98 3.30
N PRO A 411 5.95 -29.29 4.41
CA PRO A 411 6.47 -30.13 5.47
C PRO A 411 6.24 -31.61 5.14
N GLU A 412 7.28 -32.32 4.74
CA GLU A 412 7.32 -33.76 5.01
C GLU A 412 7.93 -34.00 6.39
N ARG A 413 7.24 -34.83 7.18
CA ARG A 413 7.38 -35.08 8.61
C ARG A 413 8.83 -35.09 9.11
N LEU A 414 9.11 -34.36 10.20
CA LEU A 414 10.29 -34.61 11.03
C LEU A 414 9.95 -34.57 12.55
N PRO A 415 10.57 -35.46 13.34
CA PRO A 415 10.26 -35.68 14.75
C PRO A 415 10.83 -34.59 15.67
N ALA A 416 10.28 -34.53 16.88
CA ALA A 416 10.55 -33.53 17.91
C ALA A 416 12.04 -33.43 18.30
N GLY A 417 12.57 -32.21 18.24
CA GLY A 417 13.89 -31.86 18.76
C GLY A 417 14.47 -30.63 18.05
N LEU A 418 14.68 -29.54 18.78
CA LEU A 418 15.24 -28.27 18.30
C LEU A 418 16.46 -28.46 17.37
N ALA A 419 16.27 -28.27 16.06
CA ALA A 419 17.30 -27.84 15.11
C ALA A 419 16.65 -27.45 13.76
N CYS A 420 16.40 -26.15 13.53
CA CYS A 420 16.08 -25.67 12.18
C CYS A 420 17.33 -25.77 11.29
N LYS A 421 17.37 -26.77 10.41
CA LYS A 421 18.27 -26.81 9.25
C LYS A 421 17.59 -26.12 8.07
N ALA A 422 18.31 -25.18 7.46
CA ALA A 422 17.91 -24.49 6.24
C ALA A 422 18.09 -25.41 5.03
N VAL A 423 17.07 -25.52 4.17
CA VAL A 423 17.16 -26.17 2.86
C VAL A 423 16.71 -25.14 1.82
N ALA A 424 17.61 -24.84 0.88
CA ALA A 424 17.42 -23.85 -0.17
C ALA A 424 16.62 -24.44 -1.34
N GLY A 425 15.52 -23.79 -1.69
CA GLY A 425 14.77 -24.01 -2.93
C GLY A 425 14.51 -22.67 -3.60
N GLY A 426 15.03 -22.50 -4.83
CA GLY A 426 14.98 -21.25 -5.57
C GLY A 426 13.57 -20.89 -6.04
N ILE A 427 13.21 -19.61 -5.89
CA ILE A 427 12.09 -18.98 -6.59
C ILE A 427 12.68 -18.32 -7.85
N PRO A 428 12.01 -18.36 -9.01
CA PRO A 428 12.40 -17.54 -10.15
C PRO A 428 12.38 -16.07 -9.70
N SER A 429 13.46 -15.35 -9.95
CA SER A 429 13.50 -13.91 -9.78
C SER A 429 12.23 -13.30 -10.37
N VAL A 430 11.42 -12.66 -9.53
CA VAL A 430 10.60 -11.55 -10.02
C VAL A 430 11.60 -10.66 -10.71
N PRO A 431 11.41 -10.26 -11.98
CA PRO A 431 12.20 -9.18 -12.51
C PRO A 431 12.04 -8.07 -11.47
N SER A 432 13.16 -7.68 -10.84
CA SER A 432 13.33 -6.29 -10.48
C SER A 432 12.74 -5.53 -11.65
N ALA A 433 11.97 -4.48 -11.39
CA ALA A 433 11.60 -3.59 -12.46
C ALA A 433 12.90 -2.91 -12.95
N HIS A 434 13.74 -3.67 -13.67
CA HIS A 434 14.53 -3.22 -14.77
C HIS A 434 13.51 -2.75 -15.78
N PHE A 435 13.04 -1.53 -15.55
CA PHE A 435 12.34 -0.75 -16.54
C PHE A 435 13.33 -0.56 -17.69
N SER A 436 13.24 -1.46 -18.66
CA SER A 436 14.13 -1.50 -19.82
C SER A 436 13.94 -0.25 -20.65
N HIS A 437 15.05 0.42 -20.93
CA HIS A 437 15.18 1.50 -21.88
C HIS A 437 14.83 1.04 -23.31
N SER A 438 13.82 1.68 -23.91
CA SER A 438 13.74 2.01 -25.34
C SER A 438 12.64 3.07 -25.47
N GLY A 439 12.90 4.31 -25.86
CA GLY A 439 13.76 4.76 -26.94
C GLY A 439 12.91 4.97 -28.18
N PHE A 440 12.10 6.04 -28.20
CA PHE A 440 11.52 6.57 -29.43
C PHE A 440 12.66 7.14 -30.28
N GLY A 441 12.79 6.66 -31.53
CA GLY A 441 13.78 7.13 -32.50
C GLY A 441 13.35 6.76 -33.91
N LEU A 442 13.47 7.73 -34.81
CA LEU A 442 12.82 7.89 -36.11
C LEU A 442 13.04 6.79 -37.18
N ARG A 443 12.09 6.78 -38.13
CA ARG A 443 12.11 6.19 -39.48
C ARG A 443 13.44 6.38 -40.24
N MET A 444 13.84 5.35 -40.99
CA MET A 444 14.21 5.50 -42.41
C MET A 444 14.10 4.16 -43.17
N SER A 445 13.65 4.24 -44.42
CA SER A 445 13.44 3.14 -45.37
C SER A 445 14.71 2.71 -46.09
N ALA A 446 14.81 1.43 -46.49
CA ALA A 446 14.92 0.96 -47.89
C ALA A 446 15.66 -0.39 -48.00
N ALA A 447 15.03 -1.31 -48.75
CA ALA A 447 15.56 -2.30 -49.70
C ALA A 447 16.84 -3.13 -49.41
N GLY A 448 16.72 -4.46 -49.64
CA GLY A 448 17.77 -5.19 -50.37
C GLY A 448 18.29 -6.52 -49.81
N ARG A 449 17.66 -7.63 -50.24
CA ARG A 449 18.23 -8.90 -50.76
C ARG A 449 19.32 -9.73 -50.00
N THR A 450 18.99 -11.03 -49.95
CA THR A 450 19.80 -12.26 -50.25
C THR A 450 20.67 -12.98 -49.20
N ALA A 451 20.17 -14.16 -48.80
CA ALA A 451 20.70 -15.53 -49.00
C ALA A 451 21.86 -16.14 -48.17
N GLY A 452 21.60 -17.37 -47.67
CA GLY A 452 22.53 -18.48 -47.41
C GLY A 452 23.23 -18.48 -46.04
N ALA A 453 23.40 -19.55 -45.27
CA ALA A 453 23.31 -20.99 -45.53
C ALA A 453 23.21 -21.81 -44.21
N LEU A 454 23.18 -23.14 -44.37
CA LEU A 454 22.77 -24.22 -43.49
C LEU A 454 23.62 -24.55 -42.21
N VAL A 455 22.84 -25.07 -41.25
CA VAL A 455 23.00 -26.02 -40.11
C VAL A 455 24.17 -27.06 -40.16
N PRO A 456 24.59 -27.65 -39.00
CA PRO A 456 23.90 -28.82 -38.37
C PRO A 456 23.74 -28.65 -36.84
N LEU A 457 22.54 -28.83 -36.25
CA LEU A 457 21.95 -30.09 -35.77
C LEU A 457 22.96 -31.01 -35.06
N PHE A 458 23.09 -30.84 -33.75
CA PHE A 458 23.36 -31.95 -32.84
C PHE A 458 22.19 -32.08 -31.88
N ALA A 459 21.42 -33.15 -32.08
CA ALA A 459 20.45 -33.65 -31.13
C ALA A 459 21.20 -34.46 -30.06
N PHE A 460 20.90 -34.20 -28.79
CA PHE A 460 20.91 -35.25 -27.77
C PHE A 460 19.67 -35.05 -26.88
N MET A 461 18.88 -36.10 -26.82
CA MET A 461 17.62 -36.24 -26.12
C MET A 461 17.79 -37.44 -25.18
N PHE A 462 17.57 -37.26 -23.87
CA PHE A 462 17.15 -38.22 -22.81
C PHE A 462 17.20 -37.41 -21.49
N CYS A 463 16.12 -37.03 -20.83
CA CYS A 463 15.03 -37.76 -20.16
C CYS A 463 15.46 -38.55 -18.91
N CYS A 464 14.82 -38.20 -17.77
CA CYS A 464 14.80 -38.85 -16.45
C CYS A 464 16.14 -38.79 -15.66
N GLN A 465 16.19 -38.72 -14.33
CA GLN A 465 15.24 -39.03 -13.27
C GLN A 465 15.77 -38.44 -11.96
N ALA A 466 14.86 -38.02 -11.08
CA ALA A 466 15.16 -37.64 -9.71
C ALA A 466 15.78 -38.78 -8.88
N ARG A 467 16.58 -38.42 -7.86
CA ARG A 467 16.69 -38.98 -6.50
C ARG A 467 17.92 -38.36 -5.84
N SER A 468 17.83 -37.49 -4.84
CA SER A 468 17.19 -37.53 -3.51
C SER A 468 18.29 -37.56 -2.44
N ALA A 469 18.27 -36.58 -1.56
CA ALA A 469 17.99 -36.83 -0.14
C ALA A 469 17.19 -35.64 0.38
#